data_AF-A0A1J0U1X9-F1
#
_entry.id   AF-A0A1J0U1X9-F1
#
_cell.length_a   1.000
_cell.length_b   1.000
_cell.length_c   1.000
_cell.angle_alpha   90.00
_cell.angle_beta   90.00
_cell.angle_gamma   90.00
#
_symmetry.space_group_name_H-M   'P 1'
#
loop_
_entity.id
_entity.type
_entity.pdbx_description
1 polymer ?
#
loop_
_entity_poly.entity_id
_entity_poly.type
_entity_poly.pdbx_seq_one_letter_code
_entity_poly.pdbx_strand_id
1 'polypeptide(L)'
;MKKILISLFSSAFILSPTATIIACKNTDEFISYKDPDWIYHMKTEESEEFTVGYDNYYLSSAKSSIQQNNWLDLNQESHVYVHFKNITNIDEVIEKLSFSDTADMKPVTQIYEPITFTKADNGMYISNPFLTQNTPVGGYTMMAQDKWQDIKNSKNMKQLNDRFQQEFNERGTIADSHPVQEVNGTKFVWWDSNGWRNLLQTDIQKAIYGVWSSTENKIQVGMNIPLSLVSKGSIKVSKTDAQNVFRIDLNYQEDWINNSFNQVKYLLPHWGFYFKIKGENNAQYISPQLIPAINKNFRASDVLTYLKSKKINSFNTEGYKNAKIIS
;
A
#
# COMPACT_ATOMS: atom_id res chain seq x y z
N MET A 1 -21.98 -15.58 -59.27
CA MET A 1 -23.03 -16.56 -58.89
C MET A 1 -22.54 -17.36 -57.68
N LYS A 2 -23.33 -17.33 -56.59
CA LYS A 2 -23.45 -18.32 -55.49
C LYS A 2 -22.17 -18.76 -54.74
N LYS A 3 -22.14 -18.94 -53.41
CA LYS A 3 -22.98 -18.60 -52.24
C LYS A 3 -22.12 -19.11 -51.07
N ILE A 4 -21.77 -18.26 -50.11
CA ILE A 4 -21.21 -18.70 -48.83
C ILE A 4 -22.39 -19.26 -48.01
N LEU A 5 -22.26 -20.52 -47.58
CA LEU A 5 -23.24 -21.19 -46.73
C LEU A 5 -22.97 -20.80 -45.28
N ILE A 6 -23.83 -19.96 -44.71
CA ILE A 6 -23.92 -19.71 -43.27
C ILE A 6 -24.84 -20.80 -42.70
N SER A 7 -24.33 -21.64 -41.80
CA SER A 7 -25.16 -22.57 -41.03
C SER A 7 -25.82 -21.80 -39.88
N LEU A 8 -27.10 -21.51 -40.05
CA LEU A 8 -28.04 -21.13 -39.00
C LEU A 8 -28.63 -22.41 -38.37
N PHE A 9 -28.46 -22.57 -37.07
CA PHE A 9 -29.38 -23.29 -36.18
C PHE A 9 -29.43 -22.45 -34.89
N SER A 10 -30.35 -21.50 -34.77
CA SER A 10 -31.72 -21.66 -34.27
C SER A 10 -31.79 -22.02 -32.78
N SER A 11 -31.79 -20.99 -31.94
CA SER A 11 -32.41 -21.03 -30.62
C SER A 11 -33.40 -19.88 -30.54
N ALA A 12 -34.68 -20.21 -30.40
CA ALA A 12 -35.77 -19.26 -30.26
C ALA A 12 -35.57 -18.42 -28.99
N PHE A 13 -35.53 -17.09 -29.14
CA PHE A 13 -35.63 -16.18 -28.01
C PHE A 13 -37.10 -15.94 -27.70
N ILE A 14 -37.53 -16.40 -26.52
CA ILE A 14 -38.76 -15.92 -25.89
C ILE A 14 -38.44 -14.53 -25.35
N LEU A 15 -39.00 -13.49 -25.97
CA LEU A 15 -38.90 -12.12 -25.51
C LEU A 15 -39.78 -11.93 -24.27
N SER A 16 -39.18 -11.86 -23.09
CA SER A 16 -39.77 -11.18 -21.94
C SER A 16 -39.31 -9.72 -21.91
N PRO A 17 -40.19 -8.74 -21.67
CA PRO A 17 -39.83 -7.33 -21.74
C PRO A 17 -39.31 -6.87 -20.37
N THR A 18 -38.08 -7.25 -20.03
CA THR A 18 -37.18 -6.57 -19.07
C THR A 18 -35.93 -7.43 -18.90
N ALA A 19 -35.07 -7.43 -19.90
CA ALA A 19 -33.70 -7.90 -19.75
C ALA A 19 -32.80 -6.77 -20.26
N THR A 20 -32.35 -5.92 -19.33
CA THR A 20 -31.26 -4.99 -19.59
C THR A 20 -30.05 -5.82 -19.98
N ILE A 21 -29.67 -5.76 -21.25
CA ILE A 21 -28.41 -6.34 -21.72
C ILE A 21 -27.31 -5.49 -21.08
N ILE A 22 -26.79 -5.95 -19.94
CA ILE A 22 -25.55 -5.43 -19.39
C ILE A 22 -24.46 -6.00 -20.28
N ALA A 23 -24.10 -5.25 -21.32
CA ALA A 23 -22.83 -5.47 -22.00
C ALA A 23 -21.74 -5.24 -20.96
N CYS A 24 -21.04 -6.30 -20.54
CA CYS A 24 -19.79 -6.18 -19.82
C CYS A 24 -18.81 -5.45 -20.71
N LYS A 25 -18.76 -4.12 -20.58
CA LYS A 25 -17.64 -3.32 -21.04
C LYS A 25 -16.49 -3.73 -20.13
N ASN A 26 -15.51 -4.47 -20.66
CA ASN A 26 -14.20 -4.58 -20.03
C ASN A 26 -13.65 -3.16 -19.92
N THR A 27 -13.88 -2.52 -18.78
CA THR A 27 -13.26 -1.24 -18.44
C THR A 27 -11.85 -1.51 -17.93
N ASP A 28 -11.01 -1.99 -18.84
CA ASP A 28 -9.56 -1.72 -18.82
C ASP A 28 -9.30 -0.52 -19.76
N GLU A 29 -10.19 0.47 -19.77
CA GLU A 29 -9.84 1.81 -20.21
C GLU A 29 -8.92 2.36 -19.12
N PHE A 30 -7.62 2.04 -19.20
CA PHE A 30 -6.56 2.84 -18.60
C PHE A 30 -6.76 4.25 -19.14
N ILE A 31 -7.48 5.09 -18.40
CA ILE A 31 -7.36 6.53 -18.58
C ILE A 31 -5.88 6.79 -18.31
N SER A 32 -5.13 7.01 -19.39
CA SER A 32 -3.74 7.43 -19.35
C SER A 32 -3.70 8.66 -18.45
N TYR A 33 -3.21 8.49 -17.23
CA TYR A 33 -2.99 9.61 -16.33
C TYR A 33 -2.09 10.60 -17.06
N LYS A 34 -2.56 11.83 -17.21
CA LYS A 34 -1.81 12.91 -17.84
C LYS A 34 -1.09 13.66 -16.73
N ASP A 35 0.24 13.75 -16.85
CA ASP A 35 1.04 14.57 -15.94
C ASP A 35 0.55 16.03 -15.96
N PRO A 36 0.51 16.71 -14.82
CA PRO A 36 0.03 18.08 -14.74
C PRO A 36 1.05 19.05 -15.36
N ASP A 37 0.59 20.02 -16.14
CA ASP A 37 1.47 20.88 -16.97
C ASP A 37 2.50 21.68 -16.13
N TRP A 38 2.27 21.86 -14.83
CA TRP A 38 3.21 22.55 -13.95
C TRP A 38 4.55 21.81 -13.78
N ILE A 39 4.62 20.50 -14.05
CA ILE A 39 5.86 19.74 -13.88
C ILE A 39 6.99 20.25 -14.79
N TYR A 40 6.64 20.86 -15.93
CA TYR A 40 7.60 21.51 -16.84
C TYR A 40 8.23 22.78 -16.24
N HIS A 41 7.67 23.29 -15.15
CA HIS A 41 8.20 24.43 -14.42
C HIS A 41 8.99 24.02 -13.16
N MET A 42 9.08 22.72 -12.87
CA MET A 42 9.95 22.22 -11.81
C MET A 42 11.40 22.54 -12.14
N LYS A 43 12.09 23.13 -11.18
CA LYS A 43 13.51 23.43 -11.25
C LYS A 43 14.08 23.39 -9.84
N THR A 44 15.36 23.08 -9.72
CA THR A 44 16.08 23.21 -8.46
C THR A 44 16.54 24.65 -8.25
N GLU A 45 16.65 25.07 -7.00
CA GLU A 45 17.47 26.25 -6.66
C GLU A 45 18.95 25.92 -6.94
N GLU A 46 19.80 26.94 -7.15
CA GLU A 46 21.18 26.71 -7.59
C GLU A 46 21.97 25.78 -6.64
N SER A 47 21.71 25.90 -5.33
CA SER A 47 22.32 25.12 -4.26
C SER A 47 21.65 23.77 -3.96
N GLU A 48 20.54 23.46 -4.63
CA GLU A 48 19.77 22.23 -4.42
C GLU A 48 20.00 21.25 -5.58
N GLU A 49 20.07 19.96 -5.26
CA GLU A 49 20.33 18.90 -6.25
C GLU A 49 19.06 18.31 -6.84
N PHE A 50 17.96 18.39 -6.09
CA PHE A 50 16.66 17.92 -6.52
C PHE A 50 15.52 18.74 -5.90
N THR A 51 14.34 18.58 -6.46
CA THR A 51 13.10 19.20 -5.98
C THR A 51 11.98 18.19 -6.02
N VAL A 52 11.16 18.18 -4.97
CA VAL A 52 10.02 17.26 -4.84
C VAL A 52 8.73 18.03 -5.03
N GLY A 53 7.84 17.49 -5.84
CA GLY A 53 6.51 17.98 -6.11
C GLY A 53 5.44 16.92 -5.89
N TYR A 54 4.22 17.39 -5.78
CA TYR A 54 2.99 16.66 -5.54
C TYR A 54 1.91 17.31 -6.40
N ASP A 55 0.74 16.69 -6.57
CA ASP A 55 -0.24 17.04 -7.60
C ASP A 55 -0.57 18.55 -7.64
N ASN A 56 -0.57 19.24 -6.49
CA ASN A 56 -0.96 20.66 -6.38
C ASN A 56 0.14 21.62 -5.88
N TYR A 57 1.34 21.13 -5.57
CA TYR A 57 2.40 21.96 -4.97
C TYR A 57 3.78 21.34 -5.14
N TYR A 58 4.82 22.15 -5.04
CA TYR A 58 6.18 21.63 -4.92
C TYR A 58 6.96 22.32 -3.81
N LEU A 59 7.97 21.63 -3.31
CA LEU A 59 8.80 22.09 -2.22
C LEU A 59 9.87 23.03 -2.75
N SER A 60 10.06 24.17 -2.11
CA SER A 60 11.07 25.13 -2.55
C SER A 60 12.52 24.67 -2.28
N SER A 61 12.73 23.73 -1.35
CA SER A 61 14.05 23.18 -1.01
C SER A 61 13.93 21.73 -0.53
N ALA A 62 14.94 20.90 -0.81
CA ALA A 62 15.03 19.54 -0.30
C ALA A 62 15.30 19.49 1.21
N LYS A 63 15.85 20.57 1.79
CA LYS A 63 16.04 20.74 3.24
C LYS A 63 14.76 21.10 3.98
N SER A 64 13.63 21.22 3.28
CA SER A 64 12.33 21.44 3.92
C SER A 64 12.08 20.32 4.92
N SER A 65 11.91 20.71 6.19
CA SER A 65 11.71 19.84 7.35
C SER A 65 10.33 19.17 7.35
N ILE A 66 10.02 18.45 6.28
CA ILE A 66 8.83 17.62 6.19
C ILE A 66 9.11 16.38 7.02
N GLN A 67 8.91 16.56 8.32
CA GLN A 67 9.15 15.54 9.33
C GLN A 67 8.21 14.37 9.08
N GLN A 68 8.71 13.16 9.31
CA GLN A 68 7.94 11.92 9.47
C GLN A 68 6.80 12.01 10.50
N ASN A 69 6.67 13.13 11.22
CA ASN A 69 5.63 13.36 12.21
C ASN A 69 4.26 13.64 11.59
N ASN A 70 4.19 14.03 10.30
CA ASN A 70 2.93 14.21 9.58
C ASN A 70 2.70 13.08 8.59
N TRP A 71 1.47 12.96 8.08
CA TRP A 71 1.08 11.92 7.14
C TRP A 71 0.48 12.48 5.85
N LEU A 72 0.69 11.79 4.73
CA LEU A 72 0.14 12.12 3.43
C LEU A 72 -0.94 11.09 3.07
N ASP A 73 -2.15 11.55 2.78
CA ASP A 73 -3.23 10.74 2.25
C ASP A 73 -3.00 10.45 0.76
N LEU A 74 -2.63 9.21 0.45
CA LEU A 74 -2.39 8.82 -0.93
C LEU A 74 -3.67 8.68 -1.76
N ASN A 75 -4.87 8.75 -1.15
CA ASN A 75 -6.10 8.89 -1.94
C ASN A 75 -6.25 10.27 -2.58
N GLN A 76 -5.57 11.28 -2.03
CA GLN A 76 -5.64 12.66 -2.51
C GLN A 76 -4.37 13.04 -3.29
N GLU A 77 -3.24 12.45 -2.93
CA GLU A 77 -1.92 12.75 -3.50
C GLU A 77 -1.17 11.43 -3.76
N SER A 78 -1.50 10.77 -4.87
CA SER A 78 -0.90 9.48 -5.26
C SER A 78 0.34 9.61 -6.15
N HIS A 79 0.61 10.81 -6.66
CA HIS A 79 1.73 11.07 -7.56
C HIS A 79 2.73 12.00 -6.90
N VAL A 80 3.99 11.57 -6.89
CA VAL A 80 5.10 12.40 -6.43
C VAL A 80 6.03 12.64 -7.60
N TYR A 81 6.36 13.89 -7.84
CA TYR A 81 7.27 14.31 -8.89
C TYR A 81 8.62 14.64 -8.29
N VAL A 82 9.69 14.19 -8.94
CA VAL A 82 11.05 14.51 -8.52
C VAL A 82 11.81 15.04 -9.72
N HIS A 83 12.22 16.30 -9.63
CA HIS A 83 13.16 16.90 -10.57
C HIS A 83 14.58 16.74 -10.04
N PHE A 84 15.50 16.19 -10.83
CA PHE A 84 16.92 16.14 -10.52
C PHE A 84 17.70 17.11 -11.41
N LYS A 85 18.67 17.83 -10.86
CA LYS A 85 19.46 18.81 -11.63
C LYS A 85 20.26 18.16 -12.76
N ASN A 86 20.88 17.00 -12.48
CA ASN A 86 21.87 16.37 -13.37
C ASN A 86 21.51 14.93 -13.80
N ILE A 87 20.34 14.41 -13.41
CA ILE A 87 19.94 13.03 -13.71
C ILE A 87 18.88 13.02 -14.81
N THR A 88 19.16 12.30 -15.90
CA THR A 88 18.28 12.20 -17.08
C THR A 88 17.76 10.77 -17.31
N ASN A 89 18.40 9.78 -16.69
CA ASN A 89 18.06 8.36 -16.80
C ASN A 89 17.36 7.85 -15.54
N ILE A 90 16.32 7.04 -15.73
CA ILE A 90 15.55 6.45 -14.64
C ILE A 90 16.34 5.40 -13.85
N ASP A 91 17.32 4.75 -14.47
CA ASP A 91 18.16 3.76 -13.77
C ASP A 91 19.00 4.43 -12.68
N GLU A 92 19.49 5.65 -12.90
CA GLU A 92 20.19 6.42 -11.87
C GLU A 92 19.22 6.89 -10.77
N VAL A 93 17.98 7.24 -11.13
CA VAL A 93 16.96 7.66 -10.15
C VAL A 93 16.65 6.53 -9.17
N ILE A 94 16.54 5.28 -9.62
CA ILE A 94 16.22 4.17 -8.72
C ILE A 94 17.32 3.95 -7.67
N GLU A 95 18.57 4.24 -7.99
CA GLU A 95 19.70 4.15 -7.04
C GLU A 95 19.68 5.27 -6.00
N LYS A 96 19.09 6.43 -6.33
CA LYS A 96 18.92 7.57 -5.40
C LYS A 96 17.70 7.41 -4.50
N LEU A 97 16.74 6.54 -4.85
CA LEU A 97 15.52 6.29 -4.09
C LEU A 97 15.68 5.13 -3.11
N SER A 98 15.17 5.32 -1.89
CA SER A 98 15.05 4.25 -0.91
C SER A 98 13.67 4.29 -0.27
N PHE A 99 12.92 3.20 -0.44
CA PHE A 99 11.64 3.01 0.22
C PHE A 99 11.86 2.21 1.49
N SER A 100 11.09 2.52 2.52
CA SER A 100 11.21 1.87 3.81
C SER A 100 9.87 1.79 4.51
N ASP A 101 9.82 0.86 5.44
CA ASP A 101 8.68 0.64 6.31
C ASP A 101 9.17 0.62 7.76
N THR A 102 8.57 1.44 8.63
CA THR A 102 8.91 1.42 10.06
C THR A 102 8.38 0.19 10.79
N ALA A 103 7.47 -0.57 10.17
CA ALA A 103 6.98 -1.84 10.68
C ALA A 103 8.03 -2.96 10.54
N ASP A 104 9.28 -2.66 10.87
CA ASP A 104 10.43 -3.55 10.70
C ASP A 104 10.17 -4.87 11.43
N MET A 105 10.05 -5.94 10.65
CA MET A 105 9.81 -7.29 11.16
C MET A 105 11.12 -7.98 11.57
N LYS A 106 12.29 -7.41 11.23
CA LYS A 106 13.60 -7.99 11.52
C LYS A 106 13.87 -8.18 13.03
N PRO A 107 13.48 -7.28 13.95
CA PRO A 107 13.68 -7.49 15.38
C PRO A 107 12.99 -8.77 15.89
N VAL A 108 11.87 -9.16 15.28
CA VAL A 108 11.09 -10.35 15.67
C VAL A 108 11.54 -11.59 14.89
N THR A 109 11.68 -11.47 13.57
CA THR A 109 11.96 -12.62 12.69
C THR A 109 13.44 -12.90 12.47
N GLN A 110 14.30 -11.95 12.80
CA GLN A 110 15.72 -11.90 12.41
C GLN A 110 15.94 -11.91 10.88
N ILE A 111 14.87 -11.73 10.10
CA ILE A 111 14.90 -11.71 8.64
C ILE A 111 14.54 -10.31 8.18
N TYR A 112 15.35 -9.76 7.26
CA TYR A 112 15.07 -8.47 6.65
C TYR A 112 14.31 -8.69 5.33
N GLU A 113 13.20 -7.97 5.16
CA GLU A 113 12.50 -7.91 3.88
C GLU A 113 12.77 -6.60 3.15
N PRO A 114 13.53 -6.64 2.04
CA PRO A 114 13.78 -5.44 1.25
C PRO A 114 12.59 -5.11 0.33
N ILE A 115 12.29 -3.81 0.20
CA ILE A 115 11.49 -3.31 -0.91
C ILE A 115 12.40 -3.23 -2.14
N THR A 116 12.15 -4.09 -3.13
CA THR A 116 12.96 -4.17 -4.35
C THR A 116 12.15 -3.79 -5.58
N PHE A 117 12.85 -3.45 -6.67
CA PHE A 117 12.24 -3.03 -7.92
C PHE A 117 12.70 -3.89 -9.09
N THR A 118 11.83 -4.01 -10.08
CA THR A 118 12.14 -4.63 -11.37
C THR A 118 11.79 -3.65 -12.48
N LYS A 119 12.71 -3.52 -13.45
CA LYS A 119 12.46 -2.75 -14.67
C LYS A 119 11.48 -3.51 -15.56
N ALA A 120 10.36 -2.91 -15.91
CA ALA A 120 9.36 -3.44 -16.80
C ALA A 120 9.72 -3.13 -18.28
N ASP A 121 9.09 -3.85 -19.21
CA ASP A 121 9.39 -3.76 -20.65
C ASP A 121 9.15 -2.35 -21.23
N ASN A 122 8.23 -1.59 -20.66
CA ASN A 122 7.96 -0.19 -21.01
C ASN A 122 8.96 0.81 -20.40
N GLY A 123 10.05 0.33 -19.77
CA GLY A 123 11.12 1.14 -19.22
C GLY A 123 10.89 1.70 -17.82
N MET A 124 9.71 1.50 -17.21
CA MET A 124 9.43 1.93 -15.83
C MET A 124 9.94 0.93 -14.81
N TYR A 125 10.19 1.37 -13.57
CA TYR A 125 10.46 0.47 -12.46
C TYR A 125 9.19 0.22 -11.66
N ILE A 126 8.92 -1.04 -11.31
CA ILE A 126 7.79 -1.44 -10.47
C ILE A 126 8.29 -2.17 -9.24
N SER A 127 7.69 -1.92 -8.08
CA SER A 127 8.03 -2.65 -6.86
C SER A 127 7.65 -4.12 -6.99
N ASN A 128 8.50 -5.01 -6.50
CA ASN A 128 8.16 -6.40 -6.25
C ASN A 128 7.22 -6.51 -5.04
N PRO A 129 6.48 -7.62 -4.90
CA PRO A 129 5.67 -7.84 -3.71
C PRO A 129 6.58 -8.03 -2.48
N PHE A 130 6.13 -7.56 -1.32
CA PHE A 130 6.84 -7.68 -0.04
C PHE A 130 5.84 -7.77 1.12
N LEU A 131 6.17 -8.46 2.21
CA LEU A 131 5.37 -8.45 3.43
C LEU A 131 5.65 -7.20 4.27
N THR A 132 4.60 -6.80 4.96
CA THR A 132 4.64 -5.94 6.13
C THR A 132 3.71 -6.52 7.20
N GLN A 133 3.72 -5.94 8.38
CA GLN A 133 2.69 -6.12 9.39
C GLN A 133 1.80 -4.87 9.41
N ASN A 134 0.51 -5.04 9.61
CA ASN A 134 -0.32 -3.88 9.94
C ASN A 134 0.21 -3.20 11.20
N THR A 135 0.07 -1.88 11.33
CA THR A 135 0.69 -1.12 12.42
C THR A 135 -0.34 -0.53 13.39
N PRO A 136 -0.06 -0.51 14.71
CA PRO A 136 -0.99 0.03 15.68
C PRO A 136 -0.87 1.56 15.76
N VAL A 137 -1.99 2.26 15.64
CA VAL A 137 -2.11 3.71 15.84
C VAL A 137 -3.22 3.99 16.85
N GLY A 138 -2.87 4.62 17.96
CA GLY A 138 -3.83 4.93 19.03
C GLY A 138 -4.45 3.72 19.71
N GLY A 139 -3.78 2.55 19.65
CA GLY A 139 -4.31 1.28 20.16
C GLY A 139 -5.18 0.51 19.17
N TYR A 140 -5.33 1.00 17.94
CA TYR A 140 -6.07 0.35 16.85
C TYR A 140 -5.11 -0.07 15.74
N THR A 141 -5.26 -1.27 15.21
CA THR A 141 -4.54 -1.73 14.02
C THR A 141 -4.98 -0.94 12.79
N MET A 142 -4.04 -0.37 12.03
CA MET A 142 -4.29 0.13 10.69
C MET A 142 -4.44 -1.04 9.71
N MET A 143 -5.66 -1.28 9.26
CA MET A 143 -6.02 -2.42 8.41
C MET A 143 -7.23 -2.05 7.55
N ALA A 144 -7.26 -2.53 6.30
CA ALA A 144 -8.42 -2.34 5.43
C ALA A 144 -9.70 -2.84 6.12
N GLN A 145 -10.77 -2.04 6.06
CA GLN A 145 -12.07 -2.43 6.63
C GLN A 145 -12.57 -3.78 6.10
N ASP A 146 -12.34 -4.06 4.81
CA ASP A 146 -12.73 -5.32 4.18
C ASP A 146 -11.90 -6.50 4.72
N LYS A 147 -10.58 -6.33 4.88
CA LYS A 147 -9.71 -7.32 5.53
C LYS A 147 -10.12 -7.58 6.98
N TRP A 148 -10.46 -6.53 7.74
CA TRP A 148 -10.98 -6.69 9.10
C TRP A 148 -12.26 -7.53 9.12
N GLN A 149 -13.21 -7.26 8.21
CA GLN A 149 -14.43 -8.06 8.08
C GLN A 149 -14.14 -9.50 7.68
N ASP A 150 -13.18 -9.72 6.78
CA ASP A 150 -12.78 -11.05 6.37
C ASP A 150 -12.28 -11.85 7.58
N ILE A 151 -11.29 -11.31 8.31
CA ILE A 151 -10.71 -11.96 9.48
C ILE A 151 -11.77 -12.17 10.57
N LYS A 152 -12.58 -11.14 10.88
CA LYS A 152 -13.65 -11.20 11.88
C LYS A 152 -14.61 -12.36 11.65
N ASN A 153 -15.03 -12.55 10.40
CA ASN A 153 -16.05 -13.53 10.05
C ASN A 153 -15.49 -14.92 9.70
N SER A 154 -14.16 -15.06 9.76
CA SER A 154 -13.48 -16.28 9.38
C SER A 154 -13.65 -17.43 10.38
N LYS A 155 -13.40 -18.65 9.91
CA LYS A 155 -13.51 -19.87 10.73
C LYS A 155 -12.54 -19.84 11.93
N ASN A 156 -11.32 -19.35 11.75
CA ASN A 156 -10.32 -19.33 12.82
C ASN A 156 -10.67 -18.30 13.91
N MET A 157 -11.15 -17.10 13.54
CA MET A 157 -11.59 -16.10 14.51
C MET A 157 -12.76 -16.61 15.37
N LYS A 158 -13.75 -17.26 14.75
CA LYS A 158 -14.93 -17.82 15.44
C LYS A 158 -14.60 -18.96 16.42
N GLN A 159 -13.42 -19.57 16.29
CA GLN A 159 -12.94 -20.62 17.20
C GLN A 159 -12.27 -20.04 18.45
N LEU A 160 -11.97 -18.74 18.48
CA LEU A 160 -11.43 -18.10 19.65
C LEU A 160 -12.51 -17.88 20.72
N ASN A 161 -12.13 -17.78 21.99
CA ASN A 161 -13.06 -17.40 23.05
C ASN A 161 -13.59 -15.96 22.88
N ASP A 162 -14.68 -15.65 23.59
CA ASP A 162 -15.37 -14.36 23.50
C ASP A 162 -14.47 -13.16 23.84
N ARG A 163 -13.54 -13.33 24.80
CA ARG A 163 -12.58 -12.28 25.17
C ARG A 163 -11.73 -11.87 23.97
N PHE A 164 -11.14 -12.83 23.27
CA PHE A 164 -10.27 -12.56 22.12
C PHE A 164 -11.02 -12.03 20.92
N GLN A 165 -12.21 -12.55 20.66
CA GLN A 165 -13.09 -12.01 19.61
C GLN A 165 -13.47 -10.56 19.90
N GLN A 166 -13.78 -10.23 21.17
CA GLN A 166 -14.07 -8.87 21.59
C GLN A 166 -12.85 -7.96 21.43
N GLU A 167 -11.67 -8.36 21.91
CA GLU A 167 -10.42 -7.60 21.76
C GLU A 167 -10.15 -7.26 20.29
N PHE A 168 -10.26 -8.25 19.38
CA PHE A 168 -10.06 -8.04 17.95
C PHE A 168 -11.14 -7.13 17.34
N ASN A 169 -12.41 -7.31 17.71
CA ASN A 169 -13.49 -6.45 17.23
C ASN A 169 -13.31 -5.00 17.67
N GLU A 170 -12.73 -4.78 18.84
CA GLU A 170 -12.49 -3.45 19.36
C GLU A 170 -11.26 -2.80 18.75
N ARG A 171 -10.15 -3.54 18.61
CA ARG A 171 -8.81 -2.99 18.33
C ARG A 171 -8.17 -3.47 17.03
N GLY A 172 -8.70 -4.49 16.38
CA GLY A 172 -8.08 -5.10 15.20
C GLY A 172 -6.79 -5.87 15.52
N THR A 173 -6.54 -6.14 16.80
CA THR A 173 -5.40 -6.90 17.34
C THR A 173 -5.85 -7.56 18.64
N ILE A 174 -5.10 -8.56 19.08
CA ILE A 174 -5.32 -9.28 20.34
C ILE A 174 -4.12 -9.00 21.25
N ALA A 175 -4.31 -8.69 22.53
CA ALA A 175 -3.19 -8.28 23.39
C ALA A 175 -2.28 -9.46 23.77
N ASP A 176 -2.86 -10.65 23.85
CA ASP A 176 -2.17 -11.87 24.28
C ASP A 176 -1.32 -12.42 23.12
N SER A 177 -0.05 -12.72 23.38
CA SER A 177 1.01 -13.05 22.40
C SER A 177 0.84 -14.41 21.73
N HIS A 178 -0.41 -14.83 21.58
CA HIS A 178 -1.00 -15.92 20.80
C HIS A 178 -2.14 -16.49 21.65
N PRO A 179 -3.41 -16.29 21.28
CA PRO A 179 -4.41 -17.26 21.63
C PRO A 179 -4.11 -18.52 20.80
N VAL A 180 -3.05 -19.26 21.14
CA VAL A 180 -2.92 -20.66 20.73
C VAL A 180 -4.01 -21.39 21.51
N GLN A 181 -5.25 -21.25 21.06
CA GLN A 181 -6.32 -22.11 21.51
C GLN A 181 -6.22 -23.37 20.67
N GLU A 182 -5.82 -24.45 21.33
CA GLU A 182 -5.90 -25.79 20.79
C GLU A 182 -7.38 -26.15 20.70
N VAL A 183 -7.94 -26.12 19.50
CA VAL A 183 -9.28 -26.62 19.22
C VAL A 183 -9.10 -27.97 18.54
N ASN A 184 -9.54 -29.03 19.21
CA ASN A 184 -9.41 -30.42 18.72
C ASN A 184 -7.96 -30.83 18.38
N GLY A 185 -6.97 -30.46 19.21
CA GLY A 185 -5.57 -30.86 18.99
C GLY A 185 -4.82 -30.03 17.95
N THR A 186 -5.47 -29.04 17.32
CA THR A 186 -4.86 -28.25 16.24
C THR A 186 -4.60 -26.82 16.70
N LYS A 187 -3.33 -26.40 16.65
CA LYS A 187 -2.93 -25.00 16.80
C LYS A 187 -3.11 -24.28 15.46
N PHE A 188 -3.64 -23.06 15.48
CA PHE A 188 -3.84 -22.27 14.27
C PHE A 188 -3.50 -20.80 14.48
N VAL A 189 -3.23 -20.10 13.37
CA VAL A 189 -3.06 -18.65 13.33
C VAL A 189 -4.41 -18.01 13.03
N TRP A 190 -4.89 -17.16 13.95
CA TRP A 190 -6.24 -16.61 13.88
C TRP A 190 -6.47 -15.69 12.67
N TRP A 191 -5.42 -14.99 12.21
CA TRP A 191 -5.49 -14.07 11.07
C TRP A 191 -5.13 -14.72 9.72
N ASP A 192 -4.60 -15.96 9.69
CA ASP A 192 -4.36 -16.72 8.44
C ASP A 192 -5.52 -17.71 8.18
N SER A 193 -6.73 -17.18 8.23
CA SER A 193 -7.95 -18.00 8.26
C SER A 193 -8.44 -18.43 6.88
N ASN A 194 -8.08 -17.69 5.84
CA ASN A 194 -8.44 -17.98 4.45
C ASN A 194 -7.25 -18.50 3.63
N GLY A 195 -6.12 -18.81 4.28
CA GLY A 195 -4.94 -19.36 3.64
C GLY A 195 -4.24 -18.39 2.70
N TRP A 196 -4.30 -17.09 2.98
CA TRP A 196 -3.66 -16.06 2.17
C TRP A 196 -2.13 -16.24 2.13
N ARG A 197 -1.54 -16.95 3.10
CA ARG A 197 -0.14 -17.41 3.06
C ARG A 197 0.23 -18.16 1.76
N ASN A 198 -0.74 -18.72 1.05
CA ASN A 198 -0.51 -19.39 -0.23
C ASN A 198 -0.15 -18.40 -1.36
N LEU A 199 -0.36 -17.10 -1.14
CA LEU A 199 0.02 -16.03 -2.05
C LEU A 199 1.51 -15.66 -1.93
N LEU A 200 2.21 -16.12 -0.89
CA LEU A 200 3.63 -15.82 -0.66
C LEU A 200 4.49 -16.45 -1.76
N GLN A 201 5.26 -15.62 -2.45
CA GLN A 201 5.98 -16.00 -3.67
C GLN A 201 7.44 -16.34 -3.39
N THR A 202 8.10 -15.58 -2.50
CA THR A 202 9.54 -15.69 -2.25
C THR A 202 9.87 -16.53 -1.02
N ASP A 203 11.07 -17.08 -0.96
CA ASP A 203 11.54 -17.82 0.21
C ASP A 203 11.68 -16.92 1.45
N ILE A 204 12.06 -15.66 1.25
CA ILE A 204 12.10 -14.66 2.33
C ILE A 204 10.71 -14.46 2.93
N GLN A 205 9.69 -14.27 2.09
CA GLN A 205 8.31 -14.10 2.54
C GLN A 205 7.81 -15.32 3.33
N LYS A 206 8.06 -16.52 2.80
CA LYS A 206 7.68 -17.78 3.46
C LYS A 206 8.42 -17.98 4.78
N ALA A 207 9.69 -17.61 4.86
CA ALA A 207 10.48 -17.70 6.08
C ALA A 207 10.01 -16.72 7.15
N ILE A 208 9.74 -15.46 6.78
CA ILE A 208 9.14 -14.45 7.66
C ILE A 208 7.80 -14.95 8.19
N TYR A 209 6.91 -15.39 7.30
CA TYR A 209 5.63 -15.97 7.68
C TYR A 209 5.81 -17.18 8.61
N GLY A 210 6.77 -18.08 8.34
CA GLY A 210 7.05 -19.25 9.18
C GLY A 210 7.44 -18.88 10.61
N VAL A 211 8.25 -17.84 10.80
CA VAL A 211 8.56 -17.32 12.14
C VAL A 211 7.33 -16.64 12.75
N TRP A 212 6.62 -15.81 11.98
CA TRP A 212 5.46 -15.03 12.45
C TRP A 212 4.23 -15.87 12.81
N SER A 213 4.09 -17.03 12.16
CA SER A 213 3.02 -18.00 12.36
C SER A 213 3.38 -19.12 13.35
N SER A 214 4.62 -19.15 13.84
CA SER A 214 5.08 -20.20 14.74
C SER A 214 4.30 -20.17 16.05
N THR A 215 3.64 -21.28 16.36
CA THR A 215 2.88 -21.46 17.62
C THR A 215 3.72 -22.10 18.73
N GLU A 216 5.00 -22.32 18.46
CA GLU A 216 5.99 -22.88 19.40
C GLU A 216 6.86 -21.79 20.03
N ASN A 217 7.15 -20.73 19.28
CA ASN A 217 7.94 -19.59 19.74
C ASN A 217 7.03 -18.46 20.26
N LYS A 218 6.94 -18.33 21.58
CA LYS A 218 6.25 -17.23 22.26
C LYS A 218 7.07 -15.93 22.18
N ILE A 219 7.16 -15.31 21.00
CA ILE A 219 7.87 -14.03 20.87
C ILE A 219 6.90 -12.86 21.19
N GLN A 220 7.42 -11.83 21.86
CA GLN A 220 6.69 -10.73 22.51
C GLN A 220 5.95 -9.77 21.55
N VAL A 221 4.99 -9.05 22.14
CA VAL A 221 4.23 -7.86 21.68
C VAL A 221 4.67 -7.30 20.31
N GLY A 222 3.83 -7.57 19.30
CA GLY A 222 4.05 -7.20 17.89
C GLY A 222 3.47 -8.27 16.95
N MET A 223 3.53 -9.54 17.34
CA MET A 223 3.01 -10.68 16.56
C MET A 223 1.49 -10.87 16.58
N ASN A 224 0.76 -10.01 17.30
CA ASN A 224 -0.70 -10.10 17.36
C ASN A 224 -1.38 -9.18 16.35
N ILE A 225 -0.63 -8.74 15.35
CA ILE A 225 -1.12 -7.90 14.29
C ILE A 225 -1.03 -8.68 12.97
N PRO A 226 -2.08 -8.69 12.14
CA PRO A 226 -2.07 -9.41 10.88
C PRO A 226 -0.93 -8.94 9.96
N LEU A 227 -0.25 -9.88 9.30
CA LEU A 227 0.64 -9.57 8.19
C LEU A 227 -0.15 -9.18 6.95
N SER A 228 0.49 -8.43 6.05
CA SER A 228 -0.06 -7.94 4.79
C SER A 228 0.97 -8.17 3.68
N LEU A 229 0.56 -8.83 2.60
CA LEU A 229 1.38 -8.98 1.40
C LEU A 229 1.13 -7.78 0.49
N VAL A 230 2.05 -6.83 0.47
CA VAL A 230 1.98 -5.68 -0.44
C VAL A 230 2.09 -6.16 -1.88
N SER A 231 1.15 -5.73 -2.72
CA SER A 231 1.06 -6.11 -4.11
C SER A 231 2.23 -5.59 -4.94
N LYS A 232 2.63 -6.39 -5.93
CA LYS A 232 3.52 -5.95 -7.01
C LYS A 232 2.98 -4.68 -7.68
N GLY A 233 3.87 -3.72 -7.93
CA GLY A 233 3.53 -2.46 -8.60
C GLY A 233 2.78 -1.46 -7.72
N SER A 234 2.74 -1.67 -6.41
CA SER A 234 2.25 -0.69 -5.42
C SER A 234 3.06 0.61 -5.43
N ILE A 235 4.33 0.54 -5.84
CA ILE A 235 5.17 1.70 -6.14
C ILE A 235 5.62 1.55 -7.58
N LYS A 236 5.48 2.63 -8.37
CA LYS A 236 6.05 2.69 -9.73
C LYS A 236 6.89 3.94 -9.86
N VAL A 237 8.01 3.84 -10.55
CA VAL A 237 8.85 4.98 -10.91
C VAL A 237 8.89 5.04 -12.42
N SER A 238 8.60 6.20 -12.99
CA SER A 238 8.53 6.42 -14.43
C SER A 238 9.16 7.76 -14.81
N LYS A 239 9.57 7.87 -16.08
CA LYS A 239 10.04 9.13 -16.67
C LYS A 239 8.82 9.91 -17.18
N THR A 240 8.80 11.22 -16.95
CA THR A 240 7.79 12.13 -17.53
C THR A 240 8.30 12.74 -18.83
N ASP A 241 7.43 13.44 -19.54
CA ASP A 241 7.82 14.23 -20.73
C ASP A 241 8.60 15.51 -20.37
N ALA A 242 8.58 15.94 -19.09
CA ALA A 242 9.37 17.07 -18.63
C ALA A 242 10.84 16.67 -18.40
N GLN A 243 11.74 17.59 -18.77
CA GLN A 243 13.17 17.33 -18.67
C GLN A 243 13.60 17.09 -17.21
N ASN A 244 14.29 15.97 -16.98
CA ASN A 244 14.81 15.55 -15.69
C ASN A 244 13.76 15.40 -14.58
N VAL A 245 12.47 15.29 -14.95
CA VAL A 245 11.37 15.03 -14.01
C VAL A 245 10.93 13.58 -14.12
N PHE A 246 10.82 12.95 -12.96
CA PHE A 246 10.40 11.57 -12.79
C PHE A 246 9.18 11.52 -11.89
N ARG A 247 8.26 10.59 -12.16
CA ARG A 247 7.04 10.41 -11.39
C ARG A 247 7.11 9.11 -10.60
N ILE A 248 6.76 9.19 -9.32
CA ILE A 248 6.58 8.07 -8.41
C ILE A 248 5.08 7.92 -8.17
N ASP A 249 4.51 6.83 -8.67
CA ASP A 249 3.11 6.46 -8.44
C ASP A 249 3.03 5.60 -7.17
N LEU A 250 2.24 6.06 -6.20
CA LEU A 250 2.05 5.41 -4.90
C LEU A 250 0.61 4.93 -4.77
N ASN A 251 0.44 3.61 -4.77
CA ASN A 251 -0.87 2.95 -4.64
C ASN A 251 -0.69 1.63 -3.90
N TYR A 252 -0.34 1.71 -2.61
CA TYR A 252 -0.14 0.52 -1.79
C TYR A 252 -1.43 -0.27 -1.64
N GLN A 253 -1.39 -1.47 -2.22
CA GLN A 253 -2.44 -2.47 -2.12
C GLN A 253 -1.88 -3.71 -1.46
N GLU A 254 -2.75 -4.49 -0.83
CA GLU A 254 -2.42 -5.82 -0.34
C GLU A 254 -3.16 -6.89 -1.15
N ASP A 255 -2.45 -7.97 -1.46
CA ASP A 255 -3.05 -9.20 -1.97
C ASP A 255 -3.61 -10.02 -0.81
N TRP A 256 -4.87 -10.44 -0.93
CA TRP A 256 -5.60 -11.14 0.12
C TRP A 256 -6.47 -12.28 -0.43
N ILE A 257 -6.89 -13.20 0.44
CA ILE A 257 -7.93 -14.19 0.15
C ILE A 257 -9.16 -13.90 1.01
N ASN A 258 -10.25 -13.47 0.39
CA ASN A 258 -11.46 -13.11 1.11
C ASN A 258 -12.26 -14.32 1.61
N ASN A 259 -13.34 -14.08 2.36
CA ASN A 259 -14.19 -15.15 2.89
C ASN A 259 -14.96 -15.97 1.84
N SER A 260 -14.92 -15.57 0.57
CA SER A 260 -15.40 -16.37 -0.57
C SER A 260 -14.28 -17.15 -1.26
N PHE A 261 -13.08 -17.19 -0.66
CA PHE A 261 -11.87 -17.85 -1.18
C PHE A 261 -11.38 -17.28 -2.52
N ASN A 262 -11.74 -16.05 -2.83
CA ASN A 262 -11.24 -15.35 -4.01
C ASN A 262 -9.98 -14.56 -3.66
N GLN A 263 -8.99 -14.59 -4.56
CA GLN A 263 -7.88 -13.63 -4.49
C GLN A 263 -8.42 -12.25 -4.82
N VAL A 264 -8.18 -11.30 -3.93
CA VAL A 264 -8.63 -9.91 -4.05
C VAL A 264 -7.49 -8.95 -3.71
N LYS A 265 -7.65 -7.70 -4.09
CA LYS A 265 -6.77 -6.61 -3.69
C LYS A 265 -7.53 -5.61 -2.85
N TYR A 266 -6.96 -5.24 -1.71
CA TYR A 266 -7.47 -4.16 -0.87
C TYR A 266 -6.48 -3.01 -0.84
N LEU A 267 -6.96 -1.78 -0.67
CA LEU A 267 -6.08 -0.66 -0.32
C LEU A 267 -5.51 -0.93 1.07
N LEU A 268 -4.21 -0.73 1.26
CA LEU A 268 -3.51 -1.08 2.50
C LEU A 268 -3.30 0.17 3.37
N PRO A 269 -4.24 0.56 4.26
CA PRO A 269 -3.97 1.62 5.22
C PRO A 269 -2.88 1.14 6.17
N HIS A 270 -1.72 1.78 6.13
CA HIS A 270 -0.54 1.41 6.89
C HIS A 270 0.17 2.64 7.42
N TRP A 271 0.64 2.56 8.67
CA TRP A 271 1.57 3.54 9.22
C TRP A 271 2.99 3.02 9.10
N GLY A 272 3.90 3.83 8.54
CA GLY A 272 5.31 3.49 8.50
C GLY A 272 5.95 3.53 7.13
N PHE A 273 5.16 3.56 6.06
CA PHE A 273 5.72 3.74 4.73
C PHE A 273 6.28 5.15 4.57
N TYR A 274 7.52 5.22 4.10
CA TYR A 274 8.13 6.48 3.67
C TYR A 274 9.16 6.18 2.59
N PHE A 275 9.54 7.22 1.84
CA PHE A 275 10.68 7.16 0.95
C PHE A 275 11.71 8.22 1.29
N LYS A 276 12.94 7.95 0.85
CA LYS A 276 14.09 8.84 0.96
C LYS A 276 14.66 9.08 -0.43
N ILE A 277 15.09 10.32 -0.68
CA ILE A 277 15.89 10.67 -1.84
C ILE A 277 17.27 11.05 -1.33
N LYS A 278 18.32 10.42 -1.86
CA LYS A 278 19.71 10.73 -1.56
C LYS A 278 20.32 11.56 -2.68
N GLY A 279 20.93 12.69 -2.32
CA GLY A 279 21.79 13.50 -3.17
C GLY A 279 23.27 13.13 -3.01
N GLU A 280 24.12 13.78 -3.79
CA GLU A 280 25.59 13.64 -3.82
C GLU A 280 26.27 14.34 -2.63
N ASN A 281 25.82 15.54 -2.23
CA ASN A 281 26.42 16.31 -1.15
C ASN A 281 25.73 16.12 0.22
N ASN A 282 25.38 14.88 0.56
CA ASN A 282 24.58 14.53 1.75
C ASN A 282 23.19 15.20 1.81
N ALA A 283 22.72 15.78 0.70
CA ALA A 283 21.34 16.24 0.60
C ALA A 283 20.43 15.01 0.75
N GLN A 284 19.48 15.08 1.68
CA GLN A 284 18.54 14.00 1.90
C GLN A 284 17.15 14.57 2.08
N TYR A 285 16.20 13.97 1.39
CA TYR A 285 14.78 14.18 1.62
C TYR A 285 14.18 12.93 2.24
N ILE A 286 13.23 13.12 3.14
CA ILE A 286 12.42 12.07 3.73
C ILE A 286 10.96 12.49 3.58
N SER A 287 10.12 11.62 3.03
CA SER A 287 8.70 11.91 2.88
C SER A 287 7.97 11.96 4.24
N PRO A 288 6.77 12.57 4.31
CA PRO A 288 5.80 12.25 5.35
C PRO A 288 5.51 10.74 5.39
N GLN A 289 4.81 10.30 6.43
CA GLN A 289 4.25 8.96 6.49
C GLN A 289 3.21 8.81 5.38
N LEU A 290 3.39 7.83 4.51
CA LEU A 290 2.54 7.60 3.34
C LEU A 290 1.40 6.69 3.77
N ILE A 291 0.18 7.23 3.86
CA ILE A 291 -0.98 6.48 4.31
C ILE A 291 -1.99 6.39 3.18
N PRO A 292 -2.17 5.20 2.59
CA PRO A 292 -3.23 4.96 1.65
C PRO A 292 -4.59 4.95 2.34
N ALA A 293 -5.53 5.70 1.78
CA ALA A 293 -6.96 5.53 2.07
C ALA A 293 -7.32 5.45 3.56
N ILE A 294 -6.83 6.38 4.38
CA ILE A 294 -7.06 6.37 5.84
C ILE A 294 -8.56 6.27 6.21
N ASN A 295 -9.44 6.82 5.36
CA ASN A 295 -10.90 6.79 5.56
C ASN A 295 -11.52 5.40 5.29
N LYS A 296 -10.81 4.49 4.64
CA LYS A 296 -11.20 3.09 4.42
C LYS A 296 -10.58 2.14 5.46
N ASN A 297 -9.88 2.70 6.46
CA ASN A 297 -9.32 1.95 7.57
C ASN A 297 -10.40 1.46 8.53
N PHE A 298 -10.19 0.30 9.13
CA PHE A 298 -10.88 -0.10 10.34
C PHE A 298 -10.70 0.98 11.41
N ARG A 299 -11.81 1.41 12.02
CA ARG A 299 -11.83 2.48 13.03
C ARG A 299 -11.22 3.81 12.55
N ALA A 300 -11.41 4.16 11.27
CA ALA A 300 -10.87 5.40 10.68
C ALA A 300 -11.08 6.65 11.57
N SER A 301 -12.29 6.84 12.12
CA SER A 301 -12.59 7.99 12.99
C SER A 301 -11.78 8.02 14.29
N ASP A 302 -11.56 6.86 14.92
CA ASP A 302 -10.77 6.76 16.15
C ASP A 302 -9.28 7.01 15.87
N VAL A 303 -8.77 6.46 14.76
CA VAL A 303 -7.40 6.69 14.30
C VAL A 303 -7.16 8.16 13.98
N LEU A 304 -8.05 8.79 13.20
CA LEU A 304 -7.95 10.22 12.88
C LEU A 304 -8.02 11.10 14.13
N THR A 305 -8.88 10.75 15.10
CA THR A 305 -8.97 11.43 16.39
C THR A 305 -7.66 11.31 17.17
N TYR A 306 -7.05 10.13 17.20
CA TYR A 306 -5.75 9.91 17.82
C TYR A 306 -4.66 10.76 17.18
N LEU A 307 -4.54 10.73 15.84
CA LEU A 307 -3.53 11.51 15.11
C LEU A 307 -3.66 13.01 15.43
N LYS A 308 -4.88 13.53 15.38
CA LYS A 308 -5.18 14.92 15.76
C LYS A 308 -4.79 15.23 17.21
N SER A 309 -5.09 14.32 18.15
CA SER A 309 -4.71 14.48 19.57
C SER A 309 -3.19 14.53 19.79
N LYS A 310 -2.42 13.88 18.91
CA LYS A 310 -0.95 13.89 18.91
C LYS A 310 -0.34 15.02 18.09
N LYS A 311 -1.17 15.90 17.52
CA LYS A 311 -0.74 16.97 16.59
C LYS A 311 0.00 16.41 15.37
N ILE A 312 -0.39 15.22 14.94
CA ILE A 312 0.06 14.59 13.70
C ILE A 312 -0.96 14.95 12.64
N ASN A 313 -0.59 15.87 11.76
CA ASN A 313 -1.54 16.49 10.85
C ASN A 313 -1.45 15.87 9.46
N SER A 314 -2.56 15.93 8.72
CA SER A 314 -2.55 15.59 7.30
C SER A 314 -1.73 16.63 6.56
N PHE A 315 -0.74 16.16 5.83
CA PHE A 315 0.08 17.00 4.97
C PHE A 315 -0.77 17.63 3.86
N ASN A 316 -1.81 16.92 3.39
CA ASN A 316 -2.76 17.42 2.39
C ASN A 316 -3.54 18.66 2.86
N THR A 317 -3.69 18.87 4.18
CA THR A 317 -4.49 19.99 4.72
C THR A 317 -3.64 21.06 5.38
N GLU A 318 -2.56 20.67 6.09
CA GLU A 318 -1.82 21.58 6.98
C GLU A 318 -0.31 21.63 6.69
N GLY A 319 0.18 20.84 5.72
CA GLY A 319 1.61 20.65 5.47
C GLY A 319 2.36 21.83 4.81
N TYR A 320 1.64 22.84 4.32
CA TYR A 320 2.15 23.74 3.27
C TYR A 320 2.93 24.97 3.73
N LYS A 321 3.44 25.01 4.98
CA LYS A 321 4.08 26.23 5.50
C LYS A 321 5.29 26.71 4.67
N ASN A 322 5.96 25.81 3.93
CA ASN A 322 7.10 26.11 3.07
C ASN A 322 6.96 25.57 1.63
N ALA A 323 5.72 25.33 1.17
CA ALA A 323 5.47 24.85 -0.18
C ALA A 323 5.21 26.02 -1.15
N LYS A 324 5.64 25.88 -2.40
CA LYS A 324 5.19 26.74 -3.50
C LYS A 324 3.90 26.14 -4.05
N ILE A 325 2.78 26.80 -3.76
CA ILE A 325 1.47 26.42 -4.27
C ILE A 325 1.42 26.76 -5.75
N ILE A 326 0.88 25.82 -6.54
CA ILE A 326 0.75 25.97 -7.98
C ILE A 326 -0.68 26.41 -8.23
N SER A 327 -0.84 27.65 -8.70
CA SER A 327 -2.13 28.28 -9.01
C SER A 327 -2.43 28.24 -10.50
#